data_AF-A0A7I7RQX5-F1
#
_entry.id   AF-A0A7I7RQX5-F1
#
_cell.length_a   1.000
_cell.length_b   1.000
_cell.length_c   1.000
_cell.angle_alpha   90.00
_cell.angle_beta   90.00
_cell.angle_gamma   90.00
#
_symmetry.space_group_name_H-M   'P 1'
#
loop_
_entity.id
_entity.type
_entity.pdbx_description
1 polymer ?
#
loop_
_entity_poly.entity_id
_entity_poly.type
_entity_poly.pdbx_seq_one_letter_code
_entity_poly.pdbx_strand_id
1 'polypeptide(L)'
;MVVRPGGSVPADGRIIDGRADMDESMVTGESRSVARGLGDAVTAGTVATDSGLRVEITATGDDTALAGIQRLVTEARNSSSRAQRLADRAAGWLFWFALGTAAITAAAWSIVGDPDASVVRAITVLVIACPHALGLAIPLVVSIATERAARGGVLIKDRLALEGMRTVDAVLFDKTGTLTKGEPTVTAIEASGDLDDDTVLALAAAAEADSEHPLARAIVRAAMERALSVPRASGFSSSPAVGVTAIVEGHEIRVGGPRLLEEIGGQEVDTATAWREEGAIILHVVRDGAVLGGLRLADEIRPESREAVAALHKLGVEVVMITGDAEAVAQAVGRELGIDRVFAGVRPEDKASKVSALQHEGKKVAMVGDGVNDAPRWRRPTLASRSARVPT
;
A
#
# COMPACT_ATOMS: atom_id res chain seq x y z
N MET A 1 10.71 2.47 -35.22
CA MET A 1 10.65 1.03 -34.94
C MET A 1 9.24 0.51 -35.19
N VAL A 2 9.07 -0.73 -35.65
CA VAL A 2 7.74 -1.35 -35.83
C VAL A 2 7.61 -2.53 -34.87
N VAL A 3 6.58 -2.50 -34.03
CA VAL A 3 6.19 -3.58 -33.11
C VAL A 3 4.98 -4.26 -33.72
N ARG A 4 5.04 -5.58 -33.87
CA ARG A 4 3.93 -6.37 -34.44
C ARG A 4 2.95 -6.77 -33.32
N PRO A 5 1.69 -7.11 -33.67
CA PRO A 5 0.79 -7.75 -32.72
C PRO A 5 1.45 -8.99 -32.09
N GLY A 6 1.34 -9.13 -30.77
CA GLY A 6 2.02 -10.14 -29.94
C GLY A 6 3.52 -9.90 -29.73
N GLY A 7 4.09 -8.82 -30.28
CA GLY A 7 5.50 -8.48 -30.17
C GLY A 7 5.82 -7.68 -28.91
N SER A 8 6.95 -7.99 -28.28
CA SER A 8 7.49 -7.18 -27.19
C SER A 8 8.18 -5.92 -27.73
N VAL A 9 8.08 -4.83 -26.97
CA VAL A 9 8.79 -3.59 -27.23
C VAL A 9 10.24 -3.77 -26.77
N PRO A 10 11.25 -3.65 -27.65
CA PRO A 10 12.64 -3.92 -27.28
C PRO A 10 13.36 -2.74 -26.60
N ALA A 11 12.82 -1.52 -26.68
CA ALA A 11 13.42 -0.30 -26.13
C ALA A 11 12.34 0.74 -25.80
N ASP A 12 12.59 1.61 -24.83
CA ASP A 12 11.63 2.65 -24.44
C ASP A 12 11.42 3.64 -25.60
N GLY A 13 10.18 4.10 -25.75
CA GLY A 13 9.83 4.96 -26.86
C GLY A 13 8.48 5.66 -26.74
N ARG A 14 8.08 6.31 -27.82
CA ARG A 14 6.78 6.97 -27.97
C ARG A 14 6.08 6.47 -29.23
N ILE A 15 4.77 6.22 -29.13
CA ILE A 15 3.98 5.79 -30.28
C ILE A 15 3.82 6.98 -31.24
N ILE A 16 4.27 6.81 -32.48
CA ILE A 16 4.14 7.80 -33.54
C ILE A 16 3.06 7.42 -34.57
N ASP A 17 2.62 6.17 -34.57
CA ASP A 17 1.54 5.67 -35.43
C ASP A 17 0.95 4.36 -34.87
N GLY A 18 -0.38 4.21 -34.96
CA GLY A 18 -1.13 3.07 -34.44
C GLY A 18 -1.70 3.23 -33.02
N ARG A 19 -2.52 2.25 -32.61
CA ARG A 19 -3.11 2.10 -31.27
C ARG A 19 -3.15 0.61 -30.94
N ALA A 20 -2.79 0.23 -29.73
CA ALA A 20 -2.83 -1.16 -29.27
C ALA A 20 -3.06 -1.21 -27.75
N ASP A 21 -3.63 -2.32 -27.32
CA ASP A 21 -3.62 -2.72 -25.92
C ASP A 21 -2.23 -3.27 -25.57
N MET A 22 -1.66 -2.77 -24.48
CA MET A 22 -0.33 -3.10 -24.02
C MET A 22 -0.42 -3.93 -22.74
N ASP A 23 0.17 -5.12 -22.76
CA ASP A 23 0.46 -5.89 -21.55
C ASP A 23 1.73 -5.33 -20.91
N GLU A 24 1.53 -4.62 -19.80
CA GLU A 24 2.60 -4.03 -18.99
C GLU A 24 2.93 -4.88 -17.75
N SER A 25 2.39 -6.10 -17.63
CA SER A 25 2.49 -6.96 -16.44
C SER A 25 3.94 -7.26 -16.02
N MET A 26 4.86 -7.37 -16.97
CA MET A 26 6.29 -7.59 -16.70
C MET A 26 6.98 -6.40 -16.01
N VAL A 27 6.41 -5.19 -16.10
CA VAL A 27 6.98 -3.96 -15.53
C VAL A 27 6.16 -3.48 -14.32
N THR A 28 4.83 -3.48 -14.44
CA THR A 28 3.92 -2.96 -13.41
C THR A 28 3.42 -4.05 -12.45
N GLY A 29 3.40 -5.32 -12.89
CA GLY A 29 2.79 -6.43 -12.17
C GLY A 29 1.27 -6.52 -12.33
N GLU A 30 0.64 -5.58 -13.04
CA GLU A 30 -0.80 -5.57 -13.28
C GLU A 30 -1.14 -6.42 -14.51
N SER A 31 -2.06 -7.38 -14.36
CA SER A 31 -2.42 -8.31 -15.44
C SER A 31 -3.39 -7.74 -16.48
N ARG A 32 -3.91 -6.53 -16.26
CA ARG A 32 -4.87 -5.90 -17.16
C ARG A 32 -4.12 -5.11 -18.23
N SER A 33 -4.45 -5.35 -19.49
CA SER A 33 -3.89 -4.58 -20.60
C SER A 33 -4.34 -3.12 -20.54
N VAL A 34 -3.45 -2.22 -20.96
CA VAL A 34 -3.68 -0.78 -20.98
C VAL A 34 -3.70 -0.30 -22.42
N ALA A 35 -4.79 0.36 -22.83
CA ALA A 35 -4.90 0.94 -24.16
C ALA A 35 -3.91 2.11 -24.32
N ARG A 36 -3.01 2.03 -25.30
CA ARG A 36 -2.05 3.08 -25.66
C ARG A 36 -2.23 3.51 -27.11
N GLY A 37 -2.13 4.80 -27.35
CA GLY A 37 -2.29 5.40 -28.67
C GLY A 37 -1.19 6.40 -29.03
N LEU A 38 -1.40 7.11 -30.13
CA LEU A 38 -0.45 8.07 -30.68
C LEU A 38 -0.05 9.14 -29.65
N GLY A 39 1.26 9.30 -29.45
CA GLY A 39 1.84 10.22 -28.48
C GLY A 39 2.15 9.62 -27.11
N ASP A 40 1.61 8.44 -26.78
CA ASP A 40 1.85 7.78 -25.50
C ASP A 40 3.25 7.14 -25.44
N ALA A 41 3.80 7.09 -24.23
CA ALA A 41 5.05 6.40 -23.95
C ALA A 41 4.84 4.88 -23.85
N VAL A 42 5.82 4.12 -24.34
CA VAL A 42 5.89 2.66 -24.24
C VAL A 42 7.22 2.24 -23.64
N THR A 43 7.18 1.21 -22.80
CA THR A 43 8.35 0.74 -22.04
C THR A 43 8.88 -0.57 -22.59
N ALA A 44 10.21 -0.73 -22.58
CA ALA A 44 10.88 -1.95 -22.96
C ALA A 44 10.37 -3.15 -22.13
N GLY A 45 10.07 -4.25 -22.81
CA GLY A 45 9.54 -5.48 -22.21
C GLY A 45 8.01 -5.57 -22.15
N THR A 46 7.29 -4.49 -22.44
CA THR A 46 5.82 -4.52 -22.60
C THR A 46 5.44 -5.16 -23.93
N VAL A 47 4.25 -5.77 -24.02
CA VAL A 47 3.81 -6.52 -25.21
C VAL A 47 2.57 -5.87 -25.83
N ALA A 48 2.60 -5.59 -27.13
CA ALA A 48 1.41 -5.14 -27.85
C ALA A 48 0.52 -6.36 -28.14
N THR A 49 -0.68 -6.43 -27.57
CA THR A 49 -1.48 -7.67 -27.60
C THR A 49 -2.31 -7.83 -28.87
N ASP A 50 -2.94 -6.76 -29.35
CA ASP A 50 -4.01 -6.82 -30.36
C ASP A 50 -3.61 -6.23 -31.73
N SER A 51 -2.78 -5.18 -31.72
CA SER A 51 -2.47 -4.37 -32.90
C SER A 51 -0.98 -4.02 -33.01
N GLY A 52 -0.53 -3.68 -34.22
CA GLY A 52 0.85 -3.25 -34.47
C GLY A 52 1.04 -1.75 -34.22
N LEU A 53 2.24 -1.38 -33.76
CA LEU A 53 2.60 0.00 -33.44
C LEU A 53 3.85 0.43 -34.17
N ARG A 54 3.92 1.71 -34.55
CA ARG A 54 5.18 2.36 -34.91
C ARG A 54 5.63 3.25 -33.77
N VAL A 55 6.82 2.97 -33.27
CA VAL A 55 7.39 3.59 -32.06
C VAL A 55 8.67 4.34 -32.43
N GLU A 56 8.79 5.58 -32.01
CA GLU A 56 10.04 6.34 -31.98
C GLU A 56 10.80 5.98 -30.71
N ILE A 57 12.05 5.57 -30.83
CA ILE A 57 12.86 5.14 -29.69
C ILE A 57 13.37 6.38 -28.94
N THR A 58 13.15 6.43 -27.62
CA THR A 58 13.59 7.53 -26.76
C THR A 58 14.74 7.16 -25.85
N ALA A 59 14.90 5.87 -25.50
CA ALA A 59 16.05 5.39 -24.71
C ALA A 59 16.40 3.93 -25.06
N THR A 60 17.69 3.58 -25.00
CA THR A 60 18.21 2.23 -25.29
C THR A 60 19.24 1.80 -24.25
N GLY A 61 19.48 0.49 -24.12
CA GLY A 61 20.49 -0.05 -23.21
C GLY A 61 20.27 0.34 -21.75
N ASP A 62 21.30 0.90 -21.12
CA ASP A 62 21.34 1.27 -19.69
C ASP A 62 20.45 2.45 -19.30
N ASP A 63 19.94 3.18 -20.30
CA ASP A 63 19.05 4.32 -20.13
C ASP A 63 17.56 3.93 -20.16
N THR A 64 17.25 2.65 -20.38
CA THR A 64 15.87 2.14 -20.32
C THR A 64 15.35 2.06 -18.89
N ALA A 65 14.03 2.19 -18.73
CA ALA A 65 13.36 2.02 -17.44
C ALA A 65 13.64 0.63 -16.84
N LEU A 66 13.70 -0.42 -17.67
CA LEU A 66 14.00 -1.78 -17.21
C LEU A 66 15.45 -1.92 -16.70
N ALA A 67 16.43 -1.31 -17.38
CA ALA A 67 17.81 -1.27 -16.90
C ALA A 67 17.94 -0.44 -15.62
N GLY A 68 17.21 0.68 -15.53
CA GLY A 68 17.06 1.46 -14.29
C GLY A 68 16.43 0.64 -13.16
N ILE A 69 15.53 -0.28 -13.48
CA ILE A 69 14.98 -1.23 -12.50
C ILE A 69 16.08 -2.20 -12.03
N GLN A 70 16.78 -2.87 -12.95
CA GLN A 70 17.84 -3.83 -12.62
C GLN A 70 18.98 -3.21 -11.80
N ARG A 71 19.44 -2.00 -12.18
CA ARG A 71 20.51 -1.27 -11.46
C ARG A 71 20.13 -1.03 -10.01
N LEU A 72 18.94 -0.48 -9.77
CA LEU A 72 18.44 -0.19 -8.44
C LEU A 72 18.13 -1.46 -7.62
N VAL A 73 17.75 -2.58 -8.24
CA VAL A 73 17.61 -3.89 -7.55
C VAL A 73 18.98 -4.44 -7.13
N THR A 74 19.97 -4.30 -7.99
CA THR A 74 21.36 -4.72 -7.71
C THR A 74 21.96 -3.88 -6.59
N GLU A 75 21.74 -2.57 -6.62
CA GLU A 75 22.18 -1.63 -5.58
C GLU A 75 21.51 -1.91 -4.23
N ALA A 76 20.21 -2.24 -4.23
CA ALA A 76 19.50 -2.64 -3.02
C ALA A 76 20.07 -3.94 -2.41
N ARG A 77 20.33 -4.97 -3.23
CA ARG A 77 20.88 -6.27 -2.77
C ARG A 77 22.31 -6.16 -2.22
N ASN A 78 23.11 -5.24 -2.75
CA ASN A 78 24.51 -5.07 -2.37
C ASN A 78 24.71 -4.11 -1.19
N SER A 79 23.64 -3.51 -0.66
CA SER A 79 23.75 -2.56 0.43
C SER A 79 23.96 -3.26 1.78
N SER A 80 25.06 -2.93 2.46
CA SER A 80 25.41 -3.49 3.77
C SER A 80 24.67 -2.79 4.91
N SER A 81 24.33 -3.56 5.94
CA SER A 81 23.59 -3.05 7.09
C SER A 81 24.39 -2.03 7.90
N ARG A 82 23.70 -1.14 8.64
CA ARG A 82 24.41 -0.17 9.49
C ARG A 82 25.06 -0.87 10.67
N ALA A 83 24.43 -1.91 11.21
CA ALA A 83 25.02 -2.74 12.26
C ALA A 83 26.27 -3.48 11.78
N GLN A 84 26.23 -4.04 10.56
CA GLN A 84 27.38 -4.67 9.94
C GLN A 84 28.55 -3.69 9.77
N ARG A 85 28.28 -2.48 9.24
CA ARG A 85 29.32 -1.44 9.13
C ARG A 85 29.91 -1.00 10.46
N LEU A 86 29.12 -0.98 11.54
CA LEU A 86 29.62 -0.68 12.88
C LEU A 86 30.54 -1.79 13.41
N ALA A 87 30.13 -3.05 13.23
CA ALA A 87 30.94 -4.20 13.61
C ALA A 87 32.24 -4.30 12.79
N ASP A 88 32.19 -4.05 11.48
CA ASP A 88 33.37 -4.01 10.61
C ASP A 88 34.36 -2.93 11.06
N ARG A 89 33.84 -1.76 11.46
CA ARG A 89 34.66 -0.69 12.03
C ARG A 89 35.28 -1.11 13.36
N ALA A 90 34.50 -1.69 14.26
CA ALA A 90 35.01 -2.19 15.54
C ALA A 90 36.09 -3.28 15.35
N ALA A 91 35.89 -4.20 14.41
CA ALA A 91 36.88 -5.22 14.03
C ALA A 91 38.16 -4.58 13.47
N GLY A 92 38.03 -3.54 12.63
CA GLY A 92 39.17 -2.78 12.11
C GLY A 92 39.97 -2.07 13.21
N TRP A 93 39.30 -1.43 14.17
CA TRP A 93 39.97 -0.84 15.34
C TRP A 93 40.66 -1.89 16.20
N LEU A 94 40.01 -3.03 16.42
CA LEU A 94 40.59 -4.13 17.19
C LEU A 94 41.83 -4.70 16.50
N PHE A 95 41.83 -4.82 15.17
CA PHE A 95 42.98 -5.24 14.39
C PHE A 95 44.18 -4.31 14.61
N TRP A 96 43.97 -2.98 14.53
CA TRP A 96 45.05 -2.02 14.76
C TRP A 96 45.58 -2.05 16.19
N PHE A 97 44.70 -2.25 17.17
CA PHE A 97 45.11 -2.40 18.57
C PHE A 97 45.89 -3.70 18.81
N ALA A 98 45.43 -4.82 18.24
CA ALA A 98 46.12 -6.10 18.30
C ALA A 98 47.51 -6.04 17.66
N LEU A 99 47.62 -5.42 16.48
CA LEU A 99 48.87 -5.24 15.77
C LEU A 99 49.85 -4.35 16.56
N GLY A 100 49.35 -3.23 17.10
CA GLY A 100 50.16 -2.32 17.92
C GLY A 100 50.67 -2.98 19.20
N THR A 101 49.80 -3.69 19.94
CA THR A 101 50.18 -4.40 21.17
C THR A 101 51.12 -5.58 20.90
N ALA A 102 50.94 -6.30 19.79
CA ALA A 102 51.86 -7.35 19.36
C ALA A 102 53.24 -6.79 19.00
N ALA A 103 53.31 -5.67 18.28
CA ALA A 103 54.56 -5.00 17.94
C ALA A 103 55.31 -4.50 19.20
N ILE A 104 54.58 -3.88 20.15
CA ILE A 104 55.14 -3.47 21.44
C ILE A 104 55.68 -4.68 22.22
N THR A 105 54.93 -5.78 22.23
CA THR A 105 55.34 -7.04 22.88
C THR A 105 56.62 -7.58 22.25
N ALA A 106 56.68 -7.65 20.92
CA ALA A 106 57.87 -8.12 20.20
C ALA A 106 59.10 -7.25 20.51
N ALA A 107 58.94 -5.92 20.52
CA ALA A 107 60.02 -4.98 20.83
C ALA A 107 60.52 -5.13 22.26
N ALA A 108 59.62 -5.18 23.25
CA ALA A 108 59.98 -5.29 24.67
C ALA A 108 60.77 -6.57 24.96
N TRP A 109 60.32 -7.72 24.45
CA TRP A 109 61.00 -9.00 24.66
C TRP A 109 62.31 -9.14 23.88
N SER A 110 62.40 -8.50 22.70
CA SER A 110 63.66 -8.41 21.96
C SER A 110 64.72 -7.60 22.71
N ILE A 111 64.33 -6.50 23.36
CA ILE A 111 65.25 -5.65 24.15
C ILE A 111 65.75 -6.39 25.40
N VAL A 112 64.91 -7.23 26.02
CA VAL A 112 65.27 -8.03 27.21
C VAL A 112 66.23 -9.18 26.87
N GLY A 113 66.45 -9.47 25.57
CA GLY A 113 67.44 -10.45 25.11
C GLY A 113 66.89 -11.87 24.91
N ASP A 114 65.58 -12.03 24.79
CA ASP A 114 64.91 -13.32 24.50
C ASP A 114 64.09 -13.23 23.20
N PRO A 115 64.74 -13.38 22.03
CA PRO A 115 64.10 -13.27 20.72
C PRO A 115 63.05 -14.36 20.49
N ASP A 116 63.28 -15.58 20.98
CA ASP A 116 62.37 -16.70 20.81
C ASP A 116 61.07 -16.46 21.59
N ALA A 117 61.16 -15.97 22.85
CA ALA A 117 59.98 -15.59 23.61
C ALA A 117 59.24 -14.39 23.01
N SER A 118 59.93 -13.48 22.30
CA SER A 118 59.30 -12.34 21.63
C SER A 118 58.31 -12.78 20.55
N VAL A 119 58.69 -13.78 19.74
CA VAL A 119 57.86 -14.34 18.66
C VAL A 119 56.66 -15.08 19.26
N VAL A 120 56.90 -15.95 20.23
CA VAL A 120 55.84 -16.73 20.89
C VAL A 120 54.80 -15.81 21.54
N ARG A 121 55.24 -14.77 22.25
CA ARG A 121 54.35 -13.83 22.95
C ARG A 121 53.59 -12.91 21.98
N ALA A 122 54.24 -12.42 20.93
CA ALA A 122 53.57 -11.61 19.90
C ALA A 122 52.47 -12.41 19.18
N ILE A 123 52.75 -13.67 18.81
CA ILE A 123 51.75 -14.57 18.22
C ILE A 123 50.61 -14.82 19.22
N THR A 124 50.92 -15.05 20.50
CA THR A 124 49.91 -15.27 21.55
C THR A 124 48.97 -14.06 21.68
N VAL A 125 49.50 -12.84 21.65
CA VAL A 125 48.70 -11.60 21.68
C VAL A 125 47.77 -11.52 20.47
N LEU A 126 48.29 -11.78 19.26
CA LEU A 126 47.49 -11.77 18.03
C LEU A 126 46.36 -12.81 18.06
N VAL A 127 46.66 -14.04 18.50
CA VAL A 127 45.68 -15.14 18.58
C VAL A 127 44.56 -14.81 19.58
N ILE A 128 44.91 -14.29 20.75
CA ILE A 128 43.93 -13.91 21.79
C ILE A 128 43.06 -12.73 21.32
N ALA A 129 43.63 -11.80 20.54
CA ALA A 129 42.91 -10.62 20.07
C ALA A 129 41.94 -10.89 18.90
N CYS A 130 42.01 -12.05 18.23
CA CYS A 130 41.14 -12.37 17.10
C CYS A 130 39.66 -12.54 17.51
N PRO A 131 38.74 -11.67 17.03
CA PRO A 131 37.35 -11.63 17.49
C PRO A 131 36.45 -12.61 16.69
N HIS A 132 36.68 -13.91 16.82
CA HIS A 132 35.94 -14.94 16.06
C HIS A 132 34.41 -14.88 16.26
N ALA A 133 33.97 -14.53 17.47
CA ALA A 133 32.53 -14.44 17.81
C ALA A 133 31.83 -13.24 17.17
N LEU A 134 32.55 -12.14 16.91
CA LEU A 134 31.97 -10.90 16.39
C LEU A 134 31.40 -11.08 14.97
N GLY A 135 32.08 -11.88 14.14
CA GLY A 135 31.66 -12.15 12.77
C GLY A 135 30.38 -12.99 12.63
N LEU A 136 30.05 -13.80 13.65
CA LEU A 136 28.88 -14.67 13.65
C LEU A 136 27.67 -14.07 14.38
N ALA A 137 27.89 -13.10 15.27
CA ALA A 137 26.84 -12.53 16.10
C ALA A 137 25.71 -11.88 15.28
N ILE A 138 26.07 -11.06 14.27
CA ILE A 138 25.07 -10.31 13.49
C ILE A 138 24.17 -11.24 12.64
N PRO A 139 24.71 -12.15 11.80
CA PRO A 139 23.88 -13.04 11.00
C PRO A 139 22.94 -13.90 11.86
N LEU A 140 23.43 -14.36 13.01
CA LEU A 140 22.65 -15.18 13.93
C LEU A 140 21.47 -14.40 14.52
N VAL A 141 21.72 -13.18 15.05
CA VAL A 141 20.67 -12.33 15.60
C VAL A 141 19.63 -11.96 14.54
N VAL A 142 20.06 -11.62 13.33
CA VAL A 142 19.15 -11.30 12.23
C VAL A 142 18.29 -12.51 11.84
N SER A 143 18.87 -13.71 11.80
CA SER A 143 18.15 -14.95 11.52
C SER A 143 17.06 -15.20 12.58
N ILE A 144 17.43 -15.15 13.87
CA ILE A 144 16.51 -15.35 14.99
C ILE A 144 15.40 -14.27 15.00
N ALA A 145 15.76 -13.00 14.76
CA ALA A 145 14.79 -11.91 14.70
C ALA A 145 13.80 -12.10 13.54
N THR A 146 14.29 -12.54 12.38
CA THR A 146 13.44 -12.81 11.20
C THR A 146 12.50 -13.99 11.46
N GLU A 147 13.00 -15.07 12.07
CA GLU A 147 12.18 -16.22 12.45
C GLU A 147 11.08 -15.80 13.44
N ARG A 148 11.45 -15.02 14.46
CA ARG A 148 10.51 -14.55 15.49
C ARG A 148 9.45 -13.62 14.90
N ALA A 149 9.83 -12.74 13.97
CA ALA A 149 8.90 -11.89 13.23
C ALA A 149 7.95 -12.71 12.35
N ALA A 150 8.47 -13.71 11.63
CA ALA A 150 7.66 -14.59 10.78
C ALA A 150 6.64 -15.39 11.60
N ARG A 151 7.01 -15.90 12.78
CA ARG A 151 6.07 -16.55 13.73
C ARG A 151 4.98 -15.59 14.22
N GLY A 152 5.25 -14.28 14.25
CA GLY A 152 4.28 -13.23 14.55
C GLY A 152 3.51 -12.71 13.33
N GLY A 153 3.61 -13.36 12.17
CA GLY A 153 2.92 -12.96 10.93
C GLY A 153 3.59 -11.80 10.18
N VAL A 154 4.80 -11.38 10.56
CA VAL A 154 5.54 -10.29 9.91
C VAL A 154 6.61 -10.86 8.99
N LEU A 155 6.42 -10.66 7.69
CA LEU A 155 7.37 -11.09 6.65
C LEU A 155 8.35 -9.96 6.30
N ILE A 156 9.63 -10.19 6.59
CA ILE A 156 10.70 -9.21 6.36
C ILE A 156 11.41 -9.56 5.04
N LYS A 157 11.29 -8.68 4.05
CA LYS A 157 11.98 -8.84 2.75
C LYS A 157 13.39 -8.25 2.74
N ASP A 158 13.63 -7.26 3.59
CA ASP A 158 14.90 -6.54 3.65
C ASP A 158 15.40 -6.43 5.11
N ARG A 159 16.65 -6.84 5.33
CA ARG A 159 17.31 -6.81 6.64
C ARG A 159 17.59 -5.37 7.10
N LEU A 160 17.95 -4.49 6.16
CA LEU A 160 18.12 -3.07 6.44
C LEU A 160 16.82 -2.44 6.93
N ALA A 161 15.71 -2.94 6.41
CA ALA A 161 14.41 -2.45 6.81
C ALA A 161 14.12 -2.77 8.29
N LEU A 162 14.38 -4.01 8.69
CA LEU A 162 14.26 -4.44 10.09
C LEU A 162 15.09 -3.59 11.05
N GLU A 163 16.35 -3.30 10.70
CA GLU A 163 17.22 -2.44 11.52
C GLU A 163 16.72 -0.99 11.60
N GLY A 164 16.15 -0.48 10.49
CA GLY A 164 15.65 0.88 10.38
C GLY A 164 14.40 1.15 11.21
N MET A 165 13.53 0.15 11.36
CA MET A 165 12.24 0.27 12.06
C MET A 165 12.37 0.80 13.49
N ARG A 166 13.46 0.48 14.20
CA ARG A 166 13.69 0.96 15.58
C ARG A 166 13.86 2.47 15.69
N THR A 167 14.10 3.16 14.58
CA THR A 167 14.39 4.59 14.57
C THR A 167 13.36 5.38 13.78
N VAL A 168 12.21 4.79 13.48
CA VAL A 168 11.12 5.47 12.78
C VAL A 168 10.49 6.49 13.73
N ASP A 169 10.33 7.72 13.25
CA ASP A 169 9.74 8.84 13.99
C ASP A 169 8.27 9.05 13.60
N ALA A 170 7.90 8.68 12.37
CA ALA A 170 6.53 8.80 11.86
C ALA A 170 6.12 7.59 11.03
N VAL A 171 4.87 7.14 11.19
CA VAL A 171 4.26 6.09 10.38
C VAL A 171 3.12 6.68 9.55
N LEU A 172 3.29 6.62 8.23
CA LEU A 172 2.30 7.06 7.25
C LEU A 172 1.44 5.86 6.83
N PHE A 173 0.16 5.88 7.17
CA PHE A 173 -0.81 4.88 6.75
C PHE A 173 -1.60 5.34 5.53
N ASP A 174 -1.69 4.49 4.51
CA ASP A 174 -2.77 4.61 3.54
C ASP A 174 -4.12 4.34 4.24
N LYS A 175 -5.18 5.01 3.81
CA LYS A 175 -6.51 4.79 4.41
C LYS A 175 -7.10 3.47 3.93
N THR A 176 -7.41 3.41 2.64
CA THR A 176 -8.22 2.35 2.03
C THR A 176 -7.48 1.02 2.09
N GLY A 177 -8.14 -0.02 2.60
CA GLY A 177 -7.59 -1.38 2.69
C GLY A 177 -6.56 -1.59 3.81
N THR A 178 -6.03 -0.51 4.40
CA THR A 178 -5.03 -0.55 5.47
C THR A 178 -5.65 -0.19 6.81
N LEU A 179 -6.03 1.07 7.04
CA LEU A 179 -6.75 1.48 8.25
C LEU A 179 -8.20 1.02 8.23
N THR A 180 -8.76 0.89 7.03
CA THR A 180 -10.11 0.41 6.77
C THR A 180 -10.11 -1.00 6.17
N LYS A 181 -11.27 -1.64 6.16
CA LYS A 181 -11.43 -2.98 5.57
C LYS A 181 -11.21 -2.97 4.05
N GLY A 182 -11.40 -1.81 3.40
CA GLY A 182 -11.30 -1.66 1.94
C GLY A 182 -12.56 -2.13 1.22
N GLU A 183 -13.65 -2.29 1.97
CA GLU A 183 -14.93 -2.79 1.49
C GLU A 183 -16.02 -1.82 1.96
N PRO A 184 -16.87 -1.29 1.06
CA PRO A 184 -18.00 -0.47 1.47
C PRO A 184 -18.93 -1.25 2.39
N THR A 185 -19.44 -0.59 3.42
CA THR A 185 -20.44 -1.12 4.34
C THR A 185 -21.54 -0.10 4.55
N VAL A 186 -22.79 -0.55 4.63
CA VAL A 186 -23.92 0.31 5.01
C VAL A 186 -23.80 0.64 6.49
N THR A 187 -23.57 1.91 6.82
CA THR A 187 -23.31 2.38 8.18
C THR A 187 -24.51 3.07 8.81
N ALA A 188 -25.40 3.65 8.00
CA ALA A 188 -26.64 4.25 8.44
C ALA A 188 -27.69 4.16 7.31
N ILE A 189 -28.95 4.20 7.70
CA ILE A 189 -30.11 4.23 6.81
C ILE A 189 -31.02 5.33 7.33
N GLU A 190 -31.66 6.04 6.43
CA GLU A 190 -32.67 7.04 6.75
C GLU A 190 -33.90 6.73 5.91
N ALA A 191 -34.96 6.21 6.52
CA ALA A 191 -36.24 6.07 5.85
C ALA A 191 -36.97 7.43 5.74
N SER A 192 -37.73 7.58 4.65
CA SER A 192 -38.61 8.73 4.40
C SER A 192 -40.07 8.32 4.62
N GLY A 193 -40.83 9.17 5.30
CA GLY A 193 -42.24 8.93 5.61
C GLY A 193 -42.45 7.90 6.72
N ASP A 194 -43.40 6.99 6.53
CA ASP A 194 -43.83 6.01 7.54
C ASP A 194 -43.11 4.64 7.42
N LEU A 195 -42.09 4.53 6.57
CA LEU A 195 -41.34 3.29 6.39
C LEU A 195 -40.26 3.13 7.48
N ASP A 196 -39.93 1.89 7.81
CA ASP A 196 -38.78 1.57 8.63
C ASP A 196 -37.50 1.42 7.79
N ASP A 197 -36.36 1.63 8.42
CA ASP A 197 -35.04 1.52 7.79
C ASP A 197 -34.80 0.11 7.20
N ASP A 198 -35.34 -0.92 7.85
CA ASP A 198 -35.17 -2.31 7.43
C ASP A 198 -35.97 -2.61 6.15
N THR A 199 -37.16 -2.04 5.96
CA THR A 199 -37.89 -2.16 4.69
C THR A 199 -37.14 -1.44 3.57
N VAL A 200 -36.60 -0.25 3.81
CA VAL A 200 -35.79 0.48 2.81
C VAL A 200 -34.58 -0.35 2.40
N LEU A 201 -33.86 -0.94 3.37
CA LEU A 201 -32.72 -1.81 3.09
C LEU A 201 -33.11 -3.09 2.35
N ALA A 202 -34.22 -3.73 2.71
CA ALA A 202 -34.70 -4.95 2.05
C ALA A 202 -35.07 -4.70 0.59
N LEU A 203 -35.74 -3.58 0.30
CA LEU A 203 -36.08 -3.18 -1.08
C LEU A 203 -34.83 -2.83 -1.89
N ALA A 204 -33.86 -2.13 -1.29
CA ALA A 204 -32.59 -1.83 -1.94
C ALA A 204 -31.78 -3.10 -2.24
N ALA A 205 -31.69 -4.02 -1.28
CA ALA A 205 -31.02 -5.30 -1.45
C ALA A 205 -31.69 -6.17 -2.52
N ALA A 206 -33.02 -6.13 -2.63
CA ALA A 206 -33.74 -6.82 -3.70
C ALA A 206 -33.37 -6.25 -5.08
N ALA A 207 -33.36 -4.92 -5.22
CA ALA A 207 -33.00 -4.27 -6.48
C ALA A 207 -31.53 -4.47 -6.88
N GLU A 208 -30.64 -4.57 -5.90
CA GLU A 208 -29.19 -4.75 -6.07
C GLU A 208 -28.74 -6.23 -6.12
N ALA A 209 -29.67 -7.19 -5.96
CA ALA A 209 -29.33 -8.61 -5.82
C ALA A 209 -28.54 -9.20 -7.01
N ASP A 210 -28.83 -8.73 -8.23
CA ASP A 210 -28.18 -9.19 -9.47
C ASP A 210 -26.97 -8.30 -9.88
N SER A 211 -26.60 -7.31 -9.06
CA SER A 211 -25.56 -6.33 -9.36
C SER A 211 -24.20 -6.75 -8.79
N GLU A 212 -23.18 -6.77 -9.65
CA GLU A 212 -21.80 -7.14 -9.26
C GLU A 212 -21.00 -5.95 -8.70
N HIS A 213 -21.61 -4.78 -8.57
CA HIS A 213 -20.93 -3.57 -8.11
C HIS A 213 -20.56 -3.70 -6.61
N PRO A 214 -19.38 -3.22 -6.15
CA PRO A 214 -18.99 -3.32 -4.74
C PRO A 214 -19.99 -2.70 -3.75
N LEU A 215 -20.64 -1.58 -4.14
CA LEU A 215 -21.70 -0.95 -3.34
C LEU A 215 -22.97 -1.82 -3.24
N ALA A 216 -23.33 -2.50 -4.33
CA ALA A 216 -24.48 -3.41 -4.36
C ALA A 216 -24.28 -4.58 -3.40
N ARG A 217 -23.10 -5.21 -3.48
CA ARG A 217 -22.70 -6.29 -2.56
C ARG A 217 -22.72 -5.85 -1.11
N ALA A 218 -22.36 -4.59 -0.81
CA ALA A 218 -22.44 -4.03 0.54
C ALA A 218 -23.88 -3.92 1.05
N ILE A 219 -24.82 -3.50 0.20
CA ILE A 219 -26.24 -3.40 0.53
C ILE A 219 -26.84 -4.79 0.77
N VAL A 220 -26.59 -5.73 -0.15
CA VAL A 220 -27.08 -7.11 -0.04
C VAL A 220 -26.52 -7.78 1.21
N ARG A 221 -25.23 -7.62 1.50
CA ARG A 221 -24.59 -8.13 2.72
C ARG A 221 -25.23 -7.54 3.98
N ALA A 222 -25.46 -6.23 4.03
CA ALA A 222 -26.09 -5.59 5.18
C ALA A 222 -27.51 -6.14 5.46
N ALA A 223 -28.29 -6.40 4.40
CA ALA A 223 -29.61 -7.03 4.56
C ALA A 223 -29.52 -8.47 5.09
N MET A 224 -28.53 -9.25 4.61
CA MET A 224 -28.28 -10.62 5.09
C MET A 224 -27.81 -10.65 6.54
N GLU A 225 -26.90 -9.76 6.95
CA GLU A 225 -26.38 -9.66 8.32
C GLU A 225 -27.48 -9.30 9.33
N ARG A 226 -28.47 -8.50 8.90
CA ARG A 226 -29.68 -8.18 9.68
C ARG A 226 -30.77 -9.25 9.59
N ALA A 227 -30.53 -10.34 8.86
CA ALA A 227 -31.48 -11.43 8.63
C ALA A 227 -32.84 -10.96 8.08
N LEU A 228 -32.83 -9.94 7.20
CA LEU A 228 -34.03 -9.39 6.59
C LEU A 228 -34.61 -10.32 5.53
N SER A 229 -35.94 -10.31 5.39
CA SER A 229 -36.61 -10.98 4.28
C SER A 229 -36.48 -10.12 3.03
N VAL A 230 -35.53 -10.46 2.16
CA VAL A 230 -35.32 -9.74 0.89
C VAL A 230 -36.30 -10.29 -0.17
N PRO A 231 -37.25 -9.49 -0.66
CA PRO A 231 -38.20 -9.92 -1.68
C PRO A 231 -37.50 -10.21 -3.01
N ARG A 232 -38.11 -11.08 -3.83
CA ARG A 232 -37.55 -11.43 -5.13
C ARG A 232 -37.76 -10.29 -6.13
N ALA A 233 -36.67 -9.84 -6.75
CA ALA A 233 -36.71 -8.86 -7.83
C ALA A 233 -36.79 -9.53 -9.20
N SER A 234 -37.28 -8.79 -10.19
CA SER A 234 -37.29 -9.17 -11.60
C SER A 234 -37.05 -7.95 -12.49
N GLY A 235 -36.67 -8.16 -13.76
CA GLY A 235 -36.46 -7.05 -14.69
C GLY A 235 -35.29 -6.14 -14.31
N PHE A 236 -34.23 -6.70 -13.71
CA PHE A 236 -33.01 -5.95 -13.36
C PHE A 236 -32.43 -5.24 -14.59
N SER A 237 -32.08 -3.97 -14.40
CA SER A 237 -31.37 -3.13 -15.36
C SER A 237 -30.37 -2.25 -14.63
N SER A 238 -29.18 -2.08 -15.23
CA SER A 238 -28.13 -1.20 -14.71
C SER A 238 -27.89 -0.06 -15.69
N SER A 239 -27.96 1.17 -15.21
CA SER A 239 -27.65 2.37 -15.97
C SER A 239 -26.36 3.00 -15.44
N PRO A 240 -25.26 2.98 -16.22
CA PRO A 240 -23.99 3.53 -15.79
C PRO A 240 -24.11 4.96 -15.26
N ALA A 241 -23.61 5.17 -14.06
CA ALA A 241 -23.57 6.46 -13.37
C ALA A 241 -24.94 7.05 -12.97
N VAL A 242 -26.03 6.30 -13.13
CA VAL A 242 -27.35 6.64 -12.56
C VAL A 242 -27.66 5.69 -11.40
N GLY A 243 -27.58 4.38 -11.63
CA GLY A 243 -27.91 3.37 -10.62
C GLY A 243 -28.45 2.07 -11.22
N VAL A 244 -29.17 1.31 -10.39
CA VAL A 244 -29.89 0.09 -10.80
C VAL A 244 -31.39 0.29 -10.71
N THR A 245 -32.13 -0.52 -11.44
CA THR A 245 -33.60 -0.54 -11.44
C THR A 245 -34.08 -1.98 -11.51
N ALA A 246 -35.08 -2.33 -10.71
CA ALA A 246 -35.70 -3.64 -10.72
C ALA A 246 -37.17 -3.55 -10.28
N ILE A 247 -37.97 -4.55 -10.63
CA ILE A 247 -39.36 -4.68 -10.20
C ILE A 247 -39.41 -5.60 -8.97
N VAL A 248 -39.87 -5.06 -7.86
CA VAL A 248 -39.99 -5.76 -6.56
C VAL A 248 -41.45 -5.64 -6.11
N GLU A 249 -42.11 -6.78 -5.88
CA GLU A 249 -43.52 -6.83 -5.48
C GLU A 249 -44.47 -6.00 -6.38
N GLY A 250 -44.17 -5.94 -7.68
CA GLY A 250 -44.96 -5.20 -8.66
C GLY A 250 -44.67 -3.69 -8.75
N HIS A 251 -43.74 -3.17 -7.96
CA HIS A 251 -43.33 -1.76 -7.97
C HIS A 251 -41.94 -1.59 -8.55
N GLU A 252 -41.69 -0.46 -9.22
CA GLU A 252 -40.37 -0.13 -9.74
C GLU A 252 -39.50 0.42 -8.62
N ILE A 253 -38.44 -0.31 -8.25
CA ILE A 253 -37.45 0.09 -7.27
C ILE A 253 -36.15 0.50 -7.99
N ARG A 254 -35.67 1.70 -7.69
CA ARG A 254 -34.40 2.24 -8.22
C ARG A 254 -33.46 2.56 -7.06
N VAL A 255 -32.18 2.23 -7.22
CA VAL A 255 -31.13 2.55 -6.25
C VAL A 255 -30.01 3.27 -6.97
N GLY A 256 -29.64 4.46 -6.51
CA GLY A 256 -28.69 5.29 -7.24
C GLY A 256 -28.21 6.53 -6.50
N GLY A 257 -27.23 7.22 -7.10
CA GLY A 257 -26.64 8.44 -6.54
C GLY A 257 -27.40 9.72 -6.91
N PRO A 258 -26.77 10.89 -6.85
CA PRO A 258 -27.42 12.19 -7.12
C PRO A 258 -28.10 12.29 -8.49
N ARG A 259 -27.53 11.68 -9.53
CA ARG A 259 -28.14 11.69 -10.89
C ARG A 259 -29.50 11.01 -10.95
N LEU A 260 -29.73 9.97 -10.14
CA LEU A 260 -31.04 9.33 -10.05
C LEU A 260 -32.09 10.32 -9.53
N LEU A 261 -31.74 11.14 -8.53
CA LEU A 261 -32.63 12.15 -7.98
C LEU A 261 -32.93 13.27 -8.98
N GLU A 262 -31.91 13.71 -9.74
CA GLU A 262 -32.09 14.69 -10.81
C GLU A 262 -33.07 14.20 -11.88
N GLU A 263 -32.99 12.93 -12.28
CA GLU A 263 -33.90 12.34 -13.28
C GLU A 263 -35.36 12.29 -12.82
N ILE A 264 -35.61 12.02 -11.54
CA ILE A 264 -36.97 11.91 -11.00
C ILE A 264 -37.49 13.23 -10.41
N GLY A 265 -36.65 14.27 -10.35
CA GLY A 265 -36.97 15.52 -9.65
C GLY A 265 -37.17 15.35 -8.13
N GLY A 266 -36.48 14.36 -7.54
CA GLY A 266 -36.59 13.97 -6.14
C GLY A 266 -35.70 14.80 -5.22
N GLN A 267 -36.05 14.86 -3.94
CA GLN A 267 -35.22 15.50 -2.90
C GLN A 267 -34.36 14.45 -2.18
N GLU A 268 -33.15 14.84 -1.78
CA GLU A 268 -32.32 14.02 -0.90
C GLU A 268 -32.98 13.87 0.48
N VAL A 269 -32.59 12.83 1.23
CA VAL A 269 -32.99 12.70 2.63
C VAL A 269 -32.39 13.81 3.50
N ASP A 270 -33.07 14.19 4.58
CA ASP A 270 -32.68 15.31 5.44
C ASP A 270 -31.24 15.16 5.99
N THR A 271 -30.84 13.93 6.32
CA THR A 271 -29.50 13.60 6.85
C THR A 271 -28.40 13.55 5.78
N ALA A 272 -28.75 13.64 4.49
CA ALA A 272 -27.79 13.51 3.40
C ALA A 272 -26.70 14.58 3.44
N THR A 273 -27.02 15.80 3.89
CA THR A 273 -26.02 16.87 4.00
C THR A 273 -24.96 16.53 5.04
N ALA A 274 -25.35 16.05 6.22
CA ALA A 274 -24.42 15.62 7.26
C ALA A 274 -23.55 14.44 6.79
N TRP A 275 -24.17 13.46 6.13
CA TRP A 275 -23.43 12.32 5.57
C TRP A 275 -22.43 12.73 4.48
N ARG A 276 -22.75 13.75 3.66
CA ARG A 276 -21.84 14.31 2.65
C ARG A 276 -20.69 15.09 3.29
N GLU A 277 -20.93 15.79 4.39
CA GLU A 277 -19.86 16.46 5.15
C GLU A 277 -18.90 15.46 5.79
N GLU A 278 -19.39 14.28 6.17
CA GLU A 278 -18.57 13.13 6.57
C GLU A 278 -17.99 12.37 5.36
N GLY A 279 -18.39 12.81 4.15
CA GLY A 279 -18.18 12.23 2.81
C GLY A 279 -18.33 10.73 2.72
N ALA A 280 -19.41 10.25 3.34
CA ALA A 280 -19.99 8.97 3.00
C ALA A 280 -20.50 9.00 1.55
N ILE A 281 -20.56 7.81 0.95
CA ILE A 281 -21.29 7.58 -0.29
C ILE A 281 -22.76 7.47 0.07
N ILE A 282 -23.60 8.27 -0.58
CA ILE A 282 -25.05 8.28 -0.33
C ILE A 282 -25.75 7.72 -1.55
N LEU A 283 -26.54 6.67 -1.34
CA LEU A 283 -27.43 6.11 -2.35
C LEU A 283 -28.87 6.31 -1.90
N HIS A 284 -29.76 6.65 -2.84
CA HIS A 284 -31.17 6.86 -2.58
C HIS A 284 -31.96 5.69 -3.13
N VAL A 285 -32.96 5.25 -2.36
CA VAL A 285 -33.90 4.20 -2.73
C VAL A 285 -35.19 4.87 -3.15
N VAL A 286 -35.65 4.55 -4.35
CA VAL A 286 -36.80 5.19 -4.98
C VAL A 286 -37.80 4.12 -5.36
N ARG A 287 -39.09 4.36 -5.09
CA ARG A 287 -40.20 3.51 -5.52
C ARG A 287 -41.18 4.33 -6.35
N ASP A 288 -41.43 3.90 -7.58
CA ASP A 288 -42.41 4.51 -8.50
C ASP A 288 -42.24 6.06 -8.60
N GLY A 289 -41.00 6.54 -8.57
CA GLY A 289 -40.64 7.96 -8.63
C GLY A 289 -40.61 8.71 -7.28
N ALA A 290 -40.97 8.08 -6.17
CA ALA A 290 -40.90 8.67 -4.83
C ALA A 290 -39.67 8.15 -4.05
N VAL A 291 -38.94 9.05 -3.39
CA VAL A 291 -37.77 8.69 -2.56
C VAL A 291 -38.26 8.05 -1.25
N LEU A 292 -37.91 6.78 -1.05
CA LEU A 292 -38.24 6.01 0.15
C LEU A 292 -37.21 6.18 1.27
N GLY A 293 -35.98 6.54 0.93
CA GLY A 293 -34.92 6.70 1.92
C GLY A 293 -33.52 6.79 1.33
N GLY A 294 -32.54 6.95 2.21
CA GLY A 294 -31.13 7.07 1.90
C GLY A 294 -30.31 5.99 2.61
N LEU A 295 -29.29 5.49 1.93
CA LEU A 295 -28.31 4.55 2.44
C LEU A 295 -26.96 5.27 2.53
N ARG A 296 -26.38 5.27 3.72
CA ARG A 296 -25.03 5.78 3.97
C ARG A 296 -24.03 4.65 3.88
N LEU A 297 -23.19 4.65 2.84
CA LEU A 297 -22.10 3.71 2.67
C LEU A 297 -20.77 4.38 3.00
N ALA A 298 -19.96 3.71 3.83
CA ALA A 298 -18.62 4.14 4.14
C ALA A 298 -17.69 2.93 4.23
N ASP A 299 -16.39 3.17 4.11
CA ASP A 299 -15.39 2.13 4.31
C ASP A 299 -15.14 1.98 5.82
N GLU A 300 -15.44 0.80 6.35
CA GLU A 300 -15.41 0.55 7.79
C GLU A 300 -13.97 0.50 8.31
N ILE A 301 -13.72 1.23 9.40
CA ILE A 301 -12.42 1.22 10.08
C ILE A 301 -12.18 -0.16 10.71
N ARG A 302 -10.98 -0.72 10.53
CA ARG A 302 -10.60 -1.98 11.19
C ARG A 302 -10.53 -1.77 12.70
N PRO A 303 -11.10 -2.67 13.54
CA PRO A 303 -10.98 -2.58 14.99
C PRO A 303 -9.52 -2.46 15.46
N GLU A 304 -8.63 -3.23 14.82
CA GLU A 304 -7.20 -3.28 15.14
C GLU A 304 -6.46 -1.98 14.82
N SER A 305 -7.02 -1.12 13.96
CA SER A 305 -6.41 0.17 13.61
C SER A 305 -6.35 1.10 14.82
N ARG A 306 -7.38 1.11 15.67
CA ARG A 306 -7.38 1.92 16.91
C ARG A 306 -6.28 1.47 17.85
N GLU A 307 -6.11 0.16 18.00
CA GLU A 307 -5.06 -0.43 18.84
C GLU A 307 -3.67 -0.11 18.29
N ALA A 308 -3.49 -0.21 16.98
CA ALA A 308 -2.24 0.10 16.31
C ALA A 308 -1.83 1.58 16.48
N VAL A 309 -2.76 2.51 16.27
CA VAL A 309 -2.51 3.96 16.46
C VAL A 309 -2.13 4.25 17.91
N ALA A 310 -2.90 3.74 18.87
CA ALA A 310 -2.60 3.93 20.28
C ALA A 310 -1.25 3.31 20.70
N ALA A 311 -0.87 2.16 20.14
CA ALA A 311 0.42 1.54 20.39
C ALA A 311 1.59 2.36 19.83
N LEU A 312 1.43 2.96 18.65
CA LEU A 312 2.43 3.85 18.05
C LEU A 312 2.62 5.14 18.86
N HIS A 313 1.52 5.74 19.33
CA HIS A 313 1.61 6.92 20.21
C HIS A 313 2.33 6.63 21.52
N LYS A 314 2.11 5.45 22.13
CA LYS A 314 2.85 5.02 23.33
C LYS A 314 4.36 4.90 23.09
N LEU A 315 4.77 4.64 21.85
CA LEU A 315 6.17 4.61 21.44
C LEU A 315 6.72 6.00 21.05
N GLY A 316 5.89 7.05 21.12
CA GLY A 316 6.26 8.40 20.72
C GLY A 316 6.37 8.60 19.21
N VAL A 317 5.74 7.71 18.43
CA VAL A 317 5.75 7.75 16.96
C VAL A 317 4.53 8.54 16.48
N GLU A 318 4.76 9.52 15.61
CA GLU A 318 3.70 10.29 14.96
C GLU A 318 2.95 9.43 13.95
N VAL A 319 1.62 9.44 14.02
CA VAL A 319 0.75 8.71 13.09
C VAL A 319 0.19 9.69 12.08
N VAL A 320 0.48 9.42 10.81
CA VAL A 320 0.03 10.23 9.68
C VAL A 320 -0.85 9.38 8.78
N MET A 321 -1.95 9.93 8.28
CA MET A 321 -2.79 9.28 7.27
C MET A 321 -2.64 9.95 5.92
N ILE A 322 -2.63 9.15 4.85
CA ILE A 322 -2.71 9.62 3.47
C ILE A 322 -3.90 8.98 2.77
N THR A 323 -4.65 9.77 2.01
CA THR A 323 -5.81 9.28 1.26
C THR A 323 -6.10 10.16 0.04
N GLY A 324 -6.73 9.55 -0.97
CA GLY A 324 -7.29 10.25 -2.13
C GLY A 324 -8.67 10.88 -1.87
N ASP A 325 -9.28 10.58 -0.72
CA ASP A 325 -10.60 11.09 -0.37
C ASP A 325 -10.61 12.61 -0.14
N ALA A 326 -11.80 13.19 -0.17
CA ALA A 326 -12.00 14.60 0.18
C ALA A 326 -11.56 14.88 1.63
N GLU A 327 -11.10 16.11 1.87
CA GLU A 327 -10.58 16.58 3.16
C GLU A 327 -11.54 16.27 4.32
N ALA A 328 -12.84 16.50 4.13
CA ALA A 328 -13.82 16.32 5.19
C ALA A 328 -13.93 14.85 5.66
N VAL A 329 -13.89 13.89 4.72
CA VAL A 329 -13.84 12.43 5.00
C VAL A 329 -12.60 12.07 5.77
N ALA A 330 -11.46 12.51 5.25
CA ALA A 330 -10.15 12.17 5.79
C ALA A 330 -10.01 12.72 7.23
N GLN A 331 -10.50 13.92 7.49
CA GLN A 331 -10.51 14.51 8.83
C GLN A 331 -11.46 13.80 9.79
N ALA A 332 -12.63 13.33 9.33
CA ALA A 332 -13.54 12.55 10.15
C ALA A 332 -12.88 11.25 10.64
N VAL A 333 -12.29 10.47 9.72
CA VAL A 333 -11.55 9.25 10.05
C VAL A 333 -10.32 9.55 10.91
N GLY A 334 -9.60 10.63 10.60
CA GLY A 334 -8.45 11.07 11.38
C GLY A 334 -8.79 11.35 12.84
N ARG A 335 -9.88 12.10 13.09
CA ARG A 335 -10.36 12.36 14.45
C ARG A 335 -10.81 11.10 15.17
N GLU A 336 -11.50 10.21 14.47
CA GLU A 336 -12.01 8.97 15.03
C GLU A 336 -10.90 8.01 15.47
N LEU A 337 -9.79 7.96 14.70
CA LEU A 337 -8.62 7.14 15.00
C LEU A 337 -7.58 7.85 15.89
N GLY A 338 -7.70 9.16 16.10
CA GLY A 338 -6.72 9.97 16.84
C GLY A 338 -5.45 10.28 16.04
N ILE A 339 -5.53 10.36 14.72
CA ILE A 339 -4.38 10.58 13.83
C ILE A 339 -3.84 12.01 13.98
N ASP A 340 -2.52 12.16 14.11
CA ASP A 340 -1.86 13.45 14.36
C ASP A 340 -1.91 14.37 13.14
N ARG A 341 -1.78 13.79 11.93
CA ARG A 341 -1.75 14.55 10.67
C ARG A 341 -2.43 13.78 9.54
N VAL A 342 -3.18 14.50 8.71
CA VAL A 342 -3.91 13.93 7.58
C VAL A 342 -3.50 14.64 6.29
N PHE A 343 -3.20 13.85 5.26
CA PHE A 343 -3.04 14.31 3.88
C PHE A 343 -4.20 13.77 3.03
N ALA A 344 -5.18 14.61 2.74
CA ALA A 344 -6.33 14.27 1.90
C ALA A 344 -6.15 14.70 0.44
N GLY A 345 -7.00 14.18 -0.44
CA GLY A 345 -7.03 14.49 -1.87
C GLY A 345 -5.74 14.11 -2.61
N VAL A 346 -4.94 13.19 -2.05
CA VAL A 346 -3.64 12.83 -2.62
C VAL A 346 -3.80 11.73 -3.65
N ARG A 347 -3.37 12.02 -4.88
CA ARG A 347 -3.36 11.04 -5.96
C ARG A 347 -2.25 10.00 -5.75
N PRO A 348 -2.38 8.77 -6.28
CA PRO A 348 -1.35 7.74 -6.15
C PRO A 348 0.06 8.20 -6.56
N GLU A 349 0.17 8.98 -7.63
CA GLU A 349 1.41 9.57 -8.13
C GLU A 349 2.07 10.57 -7.16
N ASP A 350 1.26 11.22 -6.32
CA ASP A 350 1.70 12.27 -5.41
C ASP A 350 2.04 11.74 -4.01
N LYS A 351 1.69 10.50 -3.68
CA LYS A 351 1.98 9.90 -2.36
C LYS A 351 3.47 9.98 -2.00
N ALA A 352 4.36 9.70 -2.96
CA ALA A 352 5.81 9.77 -2.77
C ALA A 352 6.29 11.18 -2.40
N SER A 353 5.64 12.23 -2.92
CA SER A 353 5.98 13.61 -2.59
C SER A 353 5.65 13.94 -1.12
N LYS A 354 4.56 13.39 -0.58
CA LYS A 354 4.16 13.58 0.83
C LYS A 354 5.10 12.85 1.80
N VAL A 355 5.52 11.65 1.43
CA VAL A 355 6.60 10.95 2.16
C VAL A 355 7.86 11.81 2.17
N SER A 356 8.25 12.38 1.01
CA SER A 356 9.42 13.24 0.94
C SER A 356 9.27 14.51 1.77
N ALA A 357 8.08 15.11 1.84
CA ALA A 357 7.83 16.28 2.69
C ALA A 357 8.12 15.98 4.18
N LEU A 358 7.62 14.86 4.70
CA LEU A 358 7.91 14.42 6.07
C LEU A 358 9.40 14.14 6.28
N GLN A 359 10.09 13.58 5.29
CA GLN A 359 11.54 13.36 5.36
C GLN A 359 12.33 14.68 5.38
N HIS A 360 11.88 15.71 4.65
CA HIS A 360 12.50 17.04 4.69
C HIS A 360 12.31 17.75 6.05
N GLU A 361 11.28 17.39 6.81
CA GLU A 361 11.11 17.81 8.21
C GLU A 361 12.10 17.10 9.16
N GLY A 362 12.96 16.23 8.64
CA GLY A 362 13.97 15.49 9.42
C GLY A 362 13.46 14.17 10.01
N LYS A 363 12.20 13.80 9.75
CA LYS A 363 11.59 12.57 10.27
C LYS A 363 12.02 11.35 9.47
N LYS A 364 12.24 10.23 10.17
CA LYS A 364 12.34 8.91 9.54
C LYS A 364 10.95 8.31 9.41
N VAL A 365 10.55 8.09 8.17
CA VAL A 365 9.17 7.71 7.83
C VAL A 365 9.10 6.25 7.45
N ALA A 366 8.20 5.50 8.09
CA ALA A 366 7.72 4.22 7.57
C ALA A 366 6.37 4.43 6.90
N MET A 367 6.08 3.68 5.84
CA MET A 367 4.79 3.74 5.16
C MET A 367 4.12 2.37 5.15
N VAL A 368 2.82 2.35 5.43
CA VAL A 368 1.99 1.15 5.49
C VAL A 368 0.88 1.28 4.47
N GLY A 369 0.72 0.27 3.62
CA GLY A 369 -0.30 0.20 2.57
C GLY A 369 -0.65 -1.26 2.25
N ASP A 370 -1.73 -1.48 1.49
CA ASP A 370 -2.22 -2.82 1.13
C ASP A 370 -1.35 -3.52 0.05
N GLY A 371 -0.45 -2.76 -0.58
CA GLY A 371 0.52 -3.26 -1.55
C GLY A 371 -0.08 -3.66 -2.91
N VAL A 372 -1.37 -3.43 -3.17
CA VAL A 372 -1.98 -3.63 -4.49
C VAL A 372 -1.84 -2.35 -5.33
N ASN A 373 -2.15 -1.19 -4.74
CA ASN A 373 -2.00 0.11 -5.40
C ASN A 373 -0.61 0.74 -5.21
N ASP A 374 0.14 0.24 -4.23
CA ASP A 374 1.30 0.92 -3.67
C ASP A 374 2.65 0.22 -4.01
N ALA A 375 2.65 -1.08 -4.31
CA ALA A 375 3.87 -1.86 -4.52
C ALA A 375 4.81 -1.39 -5.66
N PRO A 376 4.33 -0.86 -6.81
CA PRO A 376 5.23 -0.49 -7.90
C PRO A 376 6.04 0.80 -7.64
N ARG A 377 5.66 1.62 -6.65
CA ARG A 377 6.11 3.04 -6.57
C ARG A 377 7.11 3.34 -5.44
N TRP A 378 7.37 2.40 -4.53
CA TRP A 378 8.34 2.61 -3.44
C TRP A 378 9.78 2.30 -3.87
N ARG A 379 10.48 3.33 -4.34
CA ARG A 379 11.88 3.23 -4.79
C ARG A 379 12.86 4.22 -4.17
N ARG A 380 12.48 4.84 -3.06
CA ARG A 380 13.38 5.57 -2.13
C ARG A 380 13.33 4.88 -0.77
N PRO A 381 14.32 5.08 0.14
CA PRO A 381 14.42 4.32 1.38
C PRO A 381 13.25 4.69 2.31
N THR A 382 12.12 4.04 2.08
CA THR A 382 10.90 4.11 2.87
C THR A 382 10.55 2.67 3.17
N LEU A 383 10.46 2.35 4.46
CA LEU A 383 10.19 1.03 4.97
C LEU A 383 8.74 0.67 4.63
N ALA A 384 8.54 -0.31 3.73
CA ALA A 384 7.22 -0.82 3.36
C ALA A 384 7.03 -2.23 3.94
N SER A 385 6.01 -2.41 4.79
CA SER A 385 5.60 -3.72 5.30
C SER A 385 4.37 -4.22 4.52
N ARG A 386 4.40 -5.48 4.08
CA ARG A 386 3.26 -6.14 3.40
C ARG A 386 2.59 -7.09 4.38
N SER A 387 1.29 -6.91 4.63
CA SER A 387 0.47 -7.92 5.28
C SER A 387 0.10 -8.99 4.24
N ALA A 388 0.53 -10.23 4.45
CA ALA A 388 0.08 -11.37 3.65
C ALA A 388 -0.92 -12.16 4.52
N ARG A 389 -2.18 -12.26 4.07
CA ARG A 389 -3.11 -13.24 4.66
C ARG A 389 -2.54 -14.63 4.39
N VAL A 390 -2.37 -15.40 5.46
CA VAL A 390 -2.10 -16.84 5.39
C VAL A 390 -3.41 -17.50 4.92
N PRO A 391 -3.44 -18.24 3.79
CA PRO A 391 -4.56 -19.11 3.51
C PRO A 391 -4.48 -20.28 4.51
N THR A 392 -5.58 -20.52 5.23
CA THR A 392 -5.79 -21.76 6.01
C THR A 392 -5.75 -22.98 5.11
#